data_AF-A0A4Y7RFU8-F1
#
_entry.id   AF-A0A4Y7RFU8-F1
#
_cell.length_a   1.000
_cell.length_b   1.000
_cell.length_c   1.000
_cell.angle_alpha   90.00
_cell.angle_beta   90.00
_cell.angle_gamma   90.00
#
_symmetry.space_group_name_H-M   'P 1'
#
loop_
_entity.id
_entity.type
_entity.pdbx_description
1 polymer ?
#
loop_
_entity_poly.entity_id
_entity_poly.type
_entity_poly.pdbx_seq_one_letter_code
_entity_poly.pdbx_strand_id
1 'polypeptide(L)'
;MQEYLVLLIVILLLLSLVLVVIHSFFKSRIRLRARTVFATTGVSLLLGAFFPWALAAFALPAVLLIYLGVITLFAFAFSYCDMKISAHSPANPVITTEPGNEIAEPAPITSTAFEFNEKTAFAQACAALDCNAPGADQPAHIPTETSAADLPDGITPDPVQECGITTPALSHAKPELPPETVNENISAGFSAKASGDMVSALTSFMNAFSLNREPHAAVALAVEISNVYLELGHYPQSKLFIKSLLEQEHLNVAPIRQQLEERLLYLETFTELLQAARIPKNTPYSKVPNLVKLKANIDTAERQKK
;
A
#
# COMPACT_ATOMS: atom_id res chain seq x y z
N MET A 1 35.41 43.93 10.35
CA MET A 1 34.64 42.85 11.02
C MET A 1 33.34 42.54 10.30
N GLN A 2 32.50 43.55 10.01
CA GLN A 2 31.20 43.35 9.34
C GLN A 2 31.30 42.78 7.92
N GLU A 3 32.30 43.20 7.13
CA GLU A 3 32.53 42.66 5.77
C GLU A 3 32.89 41.17 5.75
N TYR A 4 33.70 40.72 6.70
CA TYR A 4 34.04 39.29 6.85
C TYR A 4 32.82 38.46 7.25
N LEU A 5 31.94 39.02 8.08
CA LEU A 5 30.70 38.35 8.48
C LEU A 5 29.73 38.23 7.30
N VAL A 6 29.61 39.25 6.45
CA VAL A 6 28.82 39.19 5.22
C VAL A 6 29.40 38.16 4.24
N LEU A 7 30.73 38.18 4.01
CA LEU A 7 31.40 37.23 3.13
C LEU A 7 31.20 35.78 3.62
N LEU A 8 31.30 35.56 4.94
CA LEU A 8 31.08 34.26 5.57
C LEU A 8 29.66 33.74 5.34
N ILE A 9 28.65 34.60 5.53
CA ILE A 9 27.24 34.24 5.31
C ILE A 9 27.01 33.87 3.85
N VAL A 10 27.57 34.63 2.91
CA VAL A 10 27.47 34.33 1.47
C VAL A 10 28.10 32.97 1.14
N ILE A 11 29.28 32.67 1.69
CA ILE A 11 29.95 31.38 1.47
C ILE A 11 29.14 30.22 2.06
N LEU A 12 28.58 30.38 3.28
CA LEU A 12 27.73 29.36 3.91
C LEU A 12 26.44 29.12 3.13
N LEU A 13 25.83 30.17 2.58
CA LEU A 13 24.66 30.07 1.72
C LEU A 13 24.97 29.32 0.42
N LEU A 14 26.09 29.64 -0.23
CA LEU A 14 26.55 28.95 -1.43
C LEU A 14 26.83 27.46 -1.15
N LEU A 15 27.50 27.15 -0.03
CA LEU A 15 27.77 25.77 0.37
C LEU A 15 26.47 25.00 0.64
N SER A 16 25.51 25.64 1.32
CA SER A 16 24.19 25.06 1.58
C SER A 16 23.41 24.81 0.30
N LEU A 17 23.45 25.75 -0.66
CA LEU A 17 22.83 25.59 -1.98
C LEU A 17 23.44 24.41 -2.75
N VAL A 18 24.77 24.28 -2.76
CA VAL A 18 25.48 23.15 -3.38
C VAL A 18 25.07 21.84 -2.72
N LEU A 19 24.99 21.78 -1.39
CA LEU A 19 24.52 20.59 -0.66
C LEU A 19 23.07 20.23 -1.02
N VAL A 20 22.17 21.20 -1.16
CA VAL A 20 20.78 20.96 -1.58
C VAL A 20 20.71 20.43 -3.01
N VAL A 21 21.51 20.98 -3.94
CA VAL A 21 21.56 20.50 -5.33
C VAL A 21 22.09 19.07 -5.39
N ILE A 22 23.19 18.78 -4.69
CA ILE A 22 23.75 17.44 -4.56
C ILE A 22 22.70 16.49 -3.99
N HIS A 23 22.06 16.86 -2.87
CA HIS A 23 21.03 16.05 -2.23
C HIS A 23 19.80 15.82 -3.13
N SER A 24 19.35 16.84 -3.88
CA SER A 24 18.24 16.73 -4.83
C SER A 24 18.58 15.75 -5.96
N PHE A 25 19.81 15.83 -6.48
CA PHE A 25 20.31 14.92 -7.49
C PHE A 25 20.34 13.48 -6.98
N PHE A 26 20.80 13.25 -5.75
CA PHE A 26 20.82 11.93 -5.13
C PHE A 26 19.43 11.41 -4.72
N LYS A 27 18.50 12.28 -4.31
CA LYS A 27 17.13 11.92 -3.96
C LYS A 27 16.38 11.30 -5.14
N SER A 28 16.68 11.71 -6.37
CA SER A 28 16.12 11.10 -7.59
C SER A 28 16.62 9.67 -7.84
N ARG A 29 17.76 9.29 -7.26
CA ARG A 29 18.45 8.02 -7.52
C ARG A 29 18.35 7.04 -6.35
N ILE A 30 18.18 7.51 -5.11
CA ILE A 30 18.32 6.69 -3.91
C ILE A 30 17.19 7.04 -2.93
N ARG A 31 16.38 6.05 -2.55
CA ARG A 31 15.44 6.16 -1.42
C ARG A 31 16.26 6.29 -0.14
N LEU A 32 16.58 7.53 0.23
CA LEU A 32 17.30 7.85 1.47
C LEU A 32 16.55 7.28 2.68
N ARG A 33 17.16 6.33 3.38
CA ARG A 33 16.65 5.84 4.67
C ARG A 33 16.70 6.97 5.69
N ALA A 34 15.68 7.06 6.55
CA ALA A 34 15.60 8.06 7.62
C ALA A 34 16.88 8.12 8.49
N ARG A 35 17.55 6.97 8.70
CA ARG A 35 18.82 6.89 9.44
C ARG A 35 19.94 7.74 8.83
N THR A 36 20.04 7.79 7.50
CA THR A 36 21.06 8.59 6.81
C THR A 36 20.82 10.07 7.06
N VAL A 37 19.56 10.52 7.00
CA VAL A 37 19.19 11.91 7.27
C VAL A 37 19.62 12.34 8.68
N PHE A 38 19.30 11.54 9.70
CA PHE A 38 19.73 11.83 11.08
C PHE A 38 21.24 11.88 11.25
N ALA A 39 21.97 10.96 10.61
CA ALA A 39 23.44 10.94 10.65
C ALA A 39 24.04 12.20 10.01
N THR A 40 23.55 12.61 8.84
CA THR A 40 24.02 13.82 8.15
C THR A 40 23.75 15.08 8.98
N THR A 41 22.57 15.18 9.60
CA THR A 41 22.24 16.31 10.49
C THR A 41 23.17 16.36 11.70
N GLY A 42 23.49 15.22 12.32
CA GLY A 42 24.43 15.15 13.45
C GLY A 42 25.84 15.59 13.08
N VAL A 43 26.34 15.16 11.91
CA VAL A 43 27.66 15.57 11.40
C VAL A 43 27.69 17.07 11.12
N SER A 44 26.64 17.63 10.51
CA SER A 44 26.54 19.07 10.25
C SER A 44 26.55 19.90 11.55
N LEU A 45 25.88 19.43 12.61
CA LEU A 45 25.90 20.10 13.93
C LEU A 45 27.30 20.08 14.55
N LEU A 46 27.99 18.93 14.50
CA LEU A 46 29.36 18.82 14.99
C LEU A 46 30.30 19.74 14.20
N LEU A 47 30.22 19.75 12.87
CA LEU A 47 31.02 20.65 12.03
C LEU A 47 30.76 22.12 12.37
N GLY A 48 29.51 22.49 12.63
CA GLY A 48 29.15 23.85 13.07
C GLY A 48 29.79 24.23 14.41
N ALA A 49 29.83 23.31 15.36
CA ALA A 49 30.44 23.54 16.68
C ALA A 49 31.97 23.69 16.62
N PHE A 50 32.65 22.98 15.71
CA PHE A 50 34.10 23.07 15.53
C PHE A 50 34.55 24.31 14.73
N PHE A 51 33.62 24.98 14.06
CA PHE A 51 33.94 26.06 13.12
C PHE A 51 34.63 27.28 13.75
N PRO A 52 34.17 27.80 14.91
CA PRO A 52 34.82 28.95 15.55
C PRO A 52 36.26 28.63 15.98
N TRP A 53 36.49 27.41 16.45
CA TRP A 53 37.81 26.96 16.86
C TRP A 53 38.77 26.83 15.67
N ALA A 54 38.29 26.28 14.54
CA ALA A 54 39.08 26.16 13.33
C ALA A 54 39.48 27.53 12.74
N LEU A 55 38.57 28.52 12.77
CA LEU A 55 38.87 29.90 12.35
C LEU A 55 39.89 30.59 13.26
N ALA A 56 39.96 30.23 14.54
CA ALA A 56 40.97 30.76 15.45
C ALA A 56 42.36 30.19 15.17
N ALA A 57 42.44 28.95 14.68
CA ALA A 57 43.70 28.25 14.46
C ALA A 57 44.27 28.37 13.03
N PHE A 58 43.41 28.57 12.02
CA PHE A 58 43.81 28.50 10.62
C PHE A 58 43.30 29.69 9.80
N ALA A 59 44.01 29.99 8.71
CA ALA A 59 43.55 30.96 7.73
C ALA A 59 42.25 30.50 7.06
N LEU A 60 41.37 31.44 6.75
CA LEU A 60 40.05 31.19 6.13
C LEU A 60 40.08 30.24 4.92
N PRO A 61 40.98 30.37 3.92
CA PRO A 61 41.02 29.42 2.81
C PRO A 61 41.43 28.00 3.23
N ALA A 62 42.29 27.86 4.25
CA ALA A 62 42.67 26.56 4.78
C ALA A 62 41.50 25.88 5.49
N VAL A 63 40.73 26.64 6.29
CA VAL A 63 39.51 26.13 6.94
C VAL A 63 38.50 25.64 5.90
N LEU A 64 38.27 26.40 4.83
CA LEU A 64 37.34 26.00 3.77
C LEU A 64 37.77 24.70 3.08
N LEU A 65 39.05 24.55 2.77
CA LEU A 65 39.58 23.32 2.15
C LEU A 65 39.44 22.11 3.07
N ILE A 66 39.70 22.28 4.38
CA ILE A 66 39.53 21.22 5.38
C ILE A 66 38.07 20.80 5.46
N TYR A 67 37.14 21.76 5.56
CA TYR A 67 35.71 21.47 5.64
C TYR A 67 35.19 20.78 4.37
N LEU A 68 35.60 21.24 3.19
CA LEU A 68 35.23 20.60 1.92
C LEU A 68 35.74 19.15 1.87
N GLY A 69 36.98 18.91 2.28
CA GLY A 69 37.56 17.57 2.36
C GLY A 69 36.80 16.65 3.31
N VAL A 70 36.47 17.13 4.51
CA VAL A 70 35.71 16.37 5.52
C VAL A 70 34.31 16.03 5.03
N ILE A 71 33.59 17.00 4.45
CA ILE A 71 32.24 16.77 3.90
C ILE A 71 32.29 15.73 2.77
N THR A 72 33.26 15.85 1.87
CA THR A 72 33.44 14.91 0.75
C THR A 72 33.76 13.49 1.25
N LEU A 73 34.63 13.38 2.26
CA LEU A 73 34.98 12.09 2.88
C LEU A 73 33.76 11.44 3.54
N PHE A 74 32.95 12.19 4.29
CA PHE A 74 31.74 11.66 4.90
C PHE A 74 30.71 11.24 3.85
N ALA A 75 30.50 12.05 2.81
CA ALA A 75 29.61 11.68 1.70
C ALA A 75 30.05 10.37 1.03
N PHE A 76 31.35 10.20 0.81
CA PHE A 76 31.91 8.97 0.26
C PHE A 76 31.75 7.77 1.22
N ALA A 77 32.03 7.97 2.51
CA ALA A 77 31.88 6.93 3.52
C ALA A 77 30.42 6.46 3.66
N PHE A 78 29.47 7.39 3.67
CA PHE A 78 28.04 7.06 3.70
C PHE A 78 27.60 6.31 2.44
N SER A 79 28.03 6.76 1.26
CA SER A 79 27.76 6.07 -0.01
C SER A 79 28.33 4.64 -0.01
N TYR A 80 29.55 4.47 0.49
CA TYR A 80 30.20 3.17 0.60
C TYR A 80 29.49 2.23 1.58
N CYS A 81 29.07 2.74 2.74
CA CYS A 81 28.29 1.98 3.72
C CYS A 81 26.94 1.53 3.14
N ASP A 82 26.26 2.40 2.40
CA ASP A 82 24.98 2.05 1.78
C ASP A 82 25.16 0.96 0.71
N MET A 83 26.22 1.06 -0.10
CA MET A 83 26.57 0.05 -1.10
C MET A 83 26.91 -1.31 -0.47
N LYS A 84 27.62 -1.32 0.66
CA LYS A 84 27.93 -2.56 1.39
C LYS A 84 26.69 -3.19 2.02
N ILE A 85 25.80 -2.39 2.61
CA ILE A 85 24.56 -2.90 3.21
C ILE A 85 23.66 -3.50 2.13
N SER A 86 23.63 -2.90 0.93
CA SER A 86 22.89 -3.47 -0.21
C SER A 86 23.50 -4.80 -0.69
N ALA A 87 24.82 -4.93 -0.72
CA ALA A 87 25.52 -6.15 -1.16
C ALA A 87 25.53 -7.28 -0.12
N HIS A 88 25.25 -6.97 1.15
CA HIS A 88 25.22 -7.93 2.26
C HIS A 88 23.82 -8.20 2.80
N SER A 89 22.75 -7.89 2.06
CA SER A 89 21.46 -8.54 2.31
C SER A 89 21.66 -10.02 2.00
N PRO A 90 21.91 -10.89 2.99
CA PRO A 90 22.23 -12.27 2.71
C PRO A 90 20.96 -12.87 2.11
N ALA A 91 21.08 -13.47 0.92
CA ALA A 91 20.14 -14.52 0.56
C ALA A 91 20.08 -15.46 1.77
N ASN A 92 18.87 -15.68 2.29
CA ASN A 92 18.54 -16.51 3.44
C ASN A 92 19.65 -17.53 3.76
N PRO A 93 20.20 -17.56 4.99
CA PRO A 93 21.03 -18.69 5.37
C PRO A 93 20.18 -19.94 5.16
N VAL A 94 20.56 -20.76 4.19
CA VAL A 94 20.01 -22.10 4.00
C VAL A 94 20.31 -22.83 5.31
N ILE A 95 19.27 -22.97 6.13
CA ILE A 95 19.30 -23.84 7.29
C ILE A 95 19.42 -25.25 6.71
N THR A 96 20.65 -25.76 6.65
CA THR A 96 20.91 -27.18 6.42
C THR A 96 20.49 -27.90 7.69
N THR A 97 19.22 -28.27 7.80
CA THR A 97 18.74 -29.18 8.84
C THR A 97 19.19 -30.60 8.51
N GLU A 98 19.94 -31.19 9.44
CA GLU A 98 20.18 -32.63 9.50
C GLU A 98 18.87 -33.43 9.49
N PRO A 99 18.88 -34.66 8.95
CA PRO A 99 17.69 -35.49 8.91
C PRO A 99 17.48 -36.19 10.25
N GLY A 100 16.45 -35.76 10.97
CA GLY A 100 15.81 -36.58 12.01
C GLY A 100 15.57 -35.85 13.32
N ASN A 101 14.44 -35.14 13.44
CA ASN A 101 13.38 -35.52 14.37
C ASN A 101 12.11 -34.70 14.15
N GLU A 102 11.02 -35.22 14.69
CA GLU A 102 9.61 -34.91 14.56
C GLU A 102 9.18 -33.41 14.58
N ILE A 103 8.26 -33.11 13.66
CA ILE A 103 7.03 -32.30 13.81
C ILE A 103 7.17 -31.02 14.65
N ALA A 104 7.55 -29.92 13.99
CA ALA A 104 7.11 -28.59 14.36
C ALA A 104 6.87 -27.74 13.09
N GLU A 105 5.67 -27.19 13.02
CA GLU A 105 5.11 -26.38 11.94
C GLU A 105 5.97 -25.11 11.69
N PRO A 106 6.44 -24.85 10.46
CA PRO A 106 7.23 -23.66 10.18
C PRO A 106 6.34 -22.44 9.94
N ALA A 107 6.60 -21.36 10.67
CA ALA A 107 5.99 -20.06 10.47
C ALA A 107 6.22 -19.53 9.03
N PRO A 108 5.24 -18.80 8.45
CA PRO A 108 5.32 -18.33 7.07
C PRO A 108 6.38 -17.23 6.93
N ILE A 109 7.31 -17.44 6.01
CA ILE A 109 8.37 -16.49 5.65
C ILE A 109 7.77 -15.50 4.65
N THR A 110 7.38 -14.31 5.13
CA THR A 110 6.84 -13.22 4.32
C THR A 110 7.96 -12.54 3.53
N SER A 111 7.88 -12.58 2.20
CA SER A 111 8.85 -11.98 1.28
C SER A 111 8.45 -10.55 0.91
N THR A 112 9.24 -9.58 1.37
CA THR A 112 8.97 -8.13 1.49
C THR A 112 9.18 -7.28 0.22
N ALA A 113 9.25 -7.87 -0.98
CA ALA A 113 9.67 -7.11 -2.17
C ALA A 113 8.57 -6.27 -2.85
N PHE A 114 7.28 -6.51 -2.56
CA PHE A 114 6.15 -5.68 -3.03
C PHE A 114 5.39 -5.00 -1.87
N GLU A 115 5.65 -5.45 -0.63
CA GLU A 115 4.97 -5.02 0.60
C GLU A 115 5.28 -3.55 0.99
N PHE A 116 6.35 -2.96 0.45
CA PHE A 116 6.82 -1.63 0.85
C PHE A 116 5.92 -0.49 0.34
N ASN A 117 5.06 -0.73 -0.65
CA ASN A 117 4.05 0.24 -1.09
C ASN A 117 2.64 -0.08 -0.55
N GLU A 118 2.40 -1.35 -0.20
CA GLU A 118 1.13 -1.88 0.31
C GLU A 118 0.85 -1.43 1.76
N LYS A 119 1.88 -1.43 2.62
CA LYS A 119 1.76 -0.89 4.00
C LYS A 119 1.40 0.59 4.04
N THR A 120 1.90 1.38 3.09
CA THR A 120 1.56 2.81 2.98
C THR A 120 0.15 3.02 2.46
N ALA A 121 -0.32 2.23 1.48
CA ALA A 121 -1.69 2.30 0.98
C ALA A 121 -2.71 1.87 2.05
N PHE A 122 -2.41 0.82 2.81
CA PHE A 122 -3.25 0.37 3.93
C PHE A 122 -3.28 1.39 5.07
N ALA A 123 -2.12 1.91 5.51
CA ALA A 123 -2.07 2.95 6.54
C ALA A 123 -2.78 4.24 6.10
N GLN A 124 -2.74 4.58 4.81
CA GLN A 124 -3.41 5.74 4.24
C GLN A 124 -4.93 5.53 4.10
N ALA A 125 -5.38 4.32 3.76
CA ALA A 125 -6.80 3.97 3.75
C ALA A 125 -7.38 3.92 5.18
N CYS A 126 -6.68 3.31 6.14
CA CYS A 126 -7.08 3.32 7.55
C CYS A 126 -7.12 4.75 8.12
N ALA A 127 -6.18 5.62 7.75
CA ALA A 127 -6.18 7.03 8.16
C ALA A 127 -7.32 7.86 7.52
N ALA A 128 -7.79 7.48 6.34
CA ALA A 128 -8.94 8.13 5.69
C ALA A 128 -10.27 7.71 6.32
N LEU A 129 -10.41 6.46 6.78
CA LEU A 129 -11.62 5.95 7.43
C LEU A 129 -11.83 6.51 8.85
N ASP A 130 -10.77 6.80 9.60
CA ASP A 130 -10.88 7.26 11.01
C ASP A 130 -11.30 8.74 11.14
N CYS A 131 -11.30 9.50 10.03
CA CYS A 131 -11.67 10.93 10.03
C CYS A 131 -13.17 11.21 9.88
N ASN A 132 -14.01 10.18 9.69
CA ASN A 132 -15.45 10.34 9.43
C ASN A 132 -16.34 9.68 10.49
N ALA A 133 -15.97 9.75 11.77
CA ALA A 133 -16.92 9.47 12.85
C ALA A 133 -17.87 10.68 13.01
N PRO A 134 -19.16 10.58 12.65
CA PRO A 134 -20.09 11.68 12.92
C PRO A 134 -20.33 11.75 14.43
N GLY A 135 -20.09 12.93 14.99
CA GLY A 135 -20.53 13.28 16.33
C GLY A 135 -22.05 13.04 16.44
N ALA A 136 -22.42 12.07 17.25
CA ALA A 136 -23.79 11.79 17.59
C ALA A 136 -24.28 12.91 18.52
N ASP A 137 -25.01 13.87 17.97
CA ASP A 137 -25.93 14.72 18.71
C ASP A 137 -27.02 15.26 17.76
N GLN A 138 -28.15 14.57 17.68
CA GLN A 138 -29.45 15.22 17.44
C GLN A 138 -30.60 14.36 17.99
N PRO A 139 -31.51 14.91 18.82
CA PRO A 139 -32.63 14.15 19.40
C PRO A 139 -33.78 13.97 18.42
N ALA A 140 -34.51 12.86 18.62
CA ALA A 140 -35.71 12.46 17.90
C ALA A 140 -36.82 13.53 17.91
N HIS A 141 -37.40 13.77 16.74
CA HIS A 141 -38.67 14.47 16.61
C HIS A 141 -39.77 13.45 16.28
N ILE A 142 -40.74 13.35 17.18
CA ILE A 142 -41.99 12.59 17.07
C ILE A 142 -42.92 13.32 16.08
N PRO A 143 -43.63 12.63 15.18
CA PRO A 143 -44.79 13.20 14.51
C PRO A 143 -46.09 12.85 15.25
N THR A 144 -46.80 13.92 15.62
CA THR A 144 -48.12 13.96 16.24
C THR A 144 -49.22 13.78 15.18
N GLU A 145 -50.18 12.89 15.43
CA GLU A 145 -51.49 12.80 14.77
C GLU A 145 -52.29 14.11 14.92
N THR A 146 -53.19 14.44 13.98
CA THR A 146 -54.66 14.60 14.20
C THR A 146 -55.36 15.23 12.98
N SER A 147 -56.54 14.68 12.66
CA SER A 147 -57.73 15.27 12.00
C SER A 147 -57.79 15.37 10.46
N ALA A 148 -58.94 15.24 9.77
CA ALA A 148 -60.23 14.55 9.86
C ALA A 148 -61.08 15.03 8.65
N ALA A 149 -62.14 14.27 8.29
CA ALA A 149 -63.19 14.50 7.26
C ALA A 149 -62.77 14.14 5.80
N ASP A 150 -63.56 13.42 4.98
CA ASP A 150 -65.02 13.28 4.88
C ASP A 150 -65.45 11.94 4.21
N LEU A 151 -66.68 11.48 4.51
CA LEU A 151 -67.46 10.35 3.96
C LEU A 151 -68.07 10.69 2.56
N PRO A 152 -68.84 9.84 1.79
CA PRO A 152 -69.80 8.82 2.23
C PRO A 152 -69.87 7.45 1.49
N ASP A 153 -70.35 6.46 2.27
CA ASP A 153 -71.27 5.33 2.03
C ASP A 153 -71.43 4.63 0.66
N GLY A 154 -71.38 3.28 0.71
CA GLY A 154 -71.89 2.40 -0.33
C GLY A 154 -71.79 0.88 -0.09
N ILE A 155 -72.71 0.33 0.72
CA ILE A 155 -73.36 -1.00 0.58
C ILE A 155 -72.52 -2.31 0.80
N THR A 156 -72.82 -2.99 1.93
CA THR A 156 -72.67 -4.45 2.26
C THR A 156 -73.76 -5.33 1.60
N PRO A 157 -73.79 -6.70 1.73
CA PRO A 157 -72.82 -7.71 2.20
C PRO A 157 -72.75 -8.99 1.29
N ASP A 158 -71.79 -9.92 1.52
CA ASP A 158 -72.09 -11.29 2.01
C ASP A 158 -70.86 -12.20 2.17
N PRO A 159 -70.92 -13.20 3.08
CA PRO A 159 -69.80 -14.05 3.48
C PRO A 159 -69.81 -15.43 2.79
N VAL A 160 -68.63 -16.00 2.56
CA VAL A 160 -68.49 -17.46 2.35
C VAL A 160 -67.32 -17.96 3.19
N GLN A 161 -67.67 -18.89 4.07
CA GLN A 161 -66.83 -19.67 4.97
C GLN A 161 -66.57 -21.05 4.34
N GLU A 162 -65.57 -21.78 4.87
CA GLU A 162 -65.09 -23.14 4.53
C GLU A 162 -63.93 -23.17 3.50
N CYS A 163 -62.86 -23.95 3.65
CA CYS A 163 -62.61 -25.14 4.45
C CYS A 163 -61.10 -25.27 4.74
N GLY A 164 -60.75 -25.83 5.90
CA GLY A 164 -59.37 -26.01 6.33
C GLY A 164 -58.63 -27.12 5.58
N ILE A 165 -57.33 -26.89 5.31
CA ILE A 165 -56.33 -27.96 5.21
C ILE A 165 -55.10 -27.51 6.00
N THR A 166 -54.93 -28.14 7.15
CA THR A 166 -53.75 -28.03 8.01
C THR A 166 -52.56 -28.63 7.26
N THR A 167 -51.67 -27.77 6.75
CA THR A 167 -50.33 -28.15 6.30
C THR A 167 -49.36 -27.75 7.41
N PRO A 168 -48.54 -28.67 7.97
CA PRO A 168 -47.50 -28.28 8.91
C PRO A 168 -46.42 -27.53 8.13
N ALA A 169 -46.50 -26.20 8.14
CA ALA A 169 -45.43 -25.32 7.70
C ALA A 169 -44.25 -25.51 8.67
N LEU A 170 -43.29 -26.33 8.25
CA LEU A 170 -41.96 -26.36 8.83
C LEU A 170 -41.31 -25.00 8.52
N SER A 171 -41.54 -24.05 9.43
CA SER A 171 -40.89 -22.74 9.46
C SER A 171 -39.41 -22.95 9.73
N HIS A 172 -38.65 -23.26 8.68
CA HIS A 172 -37.24 -22.91 8.62
C HIS A 172 -37.17 -21.43 8.24
N ALA A 173 -37.51 -20.57 9.19
CA ALA A 173 -37.04 -19.19 9.19
C ALA A 173 -35.51 -19.24 9.24
N LYS A 174 -34.88 -19.29 8.06
CA LYS A 174 -33.47 -18.99 7.88
C LYS A 174 -33.27 -17.60 8.49
N PRO A 175 -32.44 -17.44 9.53
CA PRO A 175 -32.19 -16.13 10.11
C PRO A 175 -31.78 -15.20 8.97
N GLU A 176 -32.58 -14.17 8.73
CA GLU A 176 -32.28 -13.11 7.78
C GLU A 176 -31.07 -12.38 8.36
N LEU A 177 -29.88 -12.78 7.92
CA LEU A 177 -28.63 -12.17 8.37
C LEU A 177 -28.72 -10.67 8.04
N PRO A 178 -28.28 -9.79 8.96
CA PRO A 178 -28.21 -8.37 8.68
C PRO A 178 -27.40 -8.13 7.39
N PRO A 179 -27.72 -7.07 6.64
CA PRO A 179 -27.03 -6.77 5.39
C PRO A 179 -25.53 -6.65 5.68
N GLU A 180 -24.74 -7.55 5.11
CA GLU A 180 -23.30 -7.59 5.33
C GLU A 180 -22.69 -6.24 4.92
N THR A 181 -21.92 -5.66 5.84
CA THR A 181 -21.29 -4.36 5.60
C THR A 181 -20.02 -4.51 4.77
N VAL A 182 -19.55 -3.41 4.17
CA VAL A 182 -18.26 -3.36 3.46
C VAL A 182 -17.12 -3.82 4.37
N ASN A 183 -17.10 -3.37 5.63
CA ASN A 183 -16.04 -3.68 6.59
C ASN A 183 -16.03 -5.14 7.03
N GLU A 184 -17.20 -5.77 7.17
CA GLU A 184 -17.32 -7.19 7.46
C GLU A 184 -16.73 -8.02 6.31
N ASN A 185 -17.07 -7.69 5.07
CA ASN A 185 -16.52 -8.36 3.89
C ASN A 185 -15.00 -8.15 3.76
N ILE A 186 -14.48 -6.95 4.04
CA ILE A 186 -13.03 -6.71 4.07
C ILE A 186 -12.34 -7.60 5.10
N SER A 187 -12.88 -7.63 6.33
CA SER A 187 -12.32 -8.40 7.45
C SER A 187 -12.37 -9.91 7.17
N ALA A 188 -13.47 -10.39 6.60
CA ALA A 188 -13.63 -11.77 6.15
C ALA A 188 -12.63 -12.13 5.05
N GLY A 189 -12.43 -11.24 4.07
CA GLY A 189 -11.48 -11.43 2.98
C GLY A 189 -10.04 -11.60 3.48
N PHE A 190 -9.60 -10.75 4.40
CA PHE A 190 -8.27 -10.88 5.01
C PHE A 190 -8.14 -12.12 5.89
N SER A 191 -9.18 -12.49 6.64
CA SER A 191 -9.19 -13.70 7.47
C SER A 191 -9.07 -14.96 6.61
N ALA A 192 -9.84 -15.04 5.52
CA ALA A 192 -9.77 -16.12 4.55
C ALA A 192 -8.38 -16.18 3.88
N LYS A 193 -7.83 -15.05 3.45
CA LYS A 193 -6.48 -14.95 2.87
C LYS A 193 -5.41 -15.47 3.84
N ALA A 194 -5.50 -15.11 5.12
CA ALA A 194 -4.57 -15.56 6.16
C ALA A 194 -4.65 -17.08 6.41
N SER A 195 -5.84 -17.68 6.24
CA SER A 195 -6.04 -19.14 6.34
C SER A 195 -5.62 -19.91 5.07
N GLY A 196 -5.23 -19.21 4.00
CA GLY A 196 -4.90 -19.82 2.71
C GLY A 196 -6.12 -20.14 1.83
N ASP A 197 -7.34 -19.84 2.29
CA ASP A 197 -8.57 -19.97 1.48
C ASP A 197 -8.73 -18.78 0.53
N MET A 198 -7.99 -18.85 -0.58
CA MET A 198 -7.96 -17.80 -1.59
C MET A 198 -9.30 -17.64 -2.34
N VAL A 199 -10.13 -18.69 -2.39
CA VAL A 199 -11.44 -18.60 -3.07
C VAL A 199 -12.41 -17.80 -2.21
N SER A 200 -12.52 -18.12 -0.93
CA SER A 200 -13.34 -17.34 0.00
C SER A 200 -12.84 -15.90 0.12
N ALA A 201 -11.51 -15.70 0.15
CA ALA A 201 -10.92 -14.36 0.16
C ALA A 201 -11.36 -13.54 -1.07
N LEU A 202 -11.31 -14.14 -2.26
CA LEU A 202 -11.74 -13.50 -3.50
C LEU A 202 -13.22 -13.11 -3.44
N THR A 203 -14.09 -14.02 -2.99
CA THR A 203 -15.53 -13.76 -2.87
C THR A 203 -15.80 -12.58 -1.93
N SER A 204 -15.20 -12.57 -0.73
CA SER A 204 -15.38 -11.49 0.24
C SER A 204 -14.85 -10.15 -0.27
N PHE A 205 -13.67 -10.11 -0.92
CA PHE A 205 -13.16 -8.86 -1.49
C PHE A 205 -13.99 -8.36 -2.67
N MET A 206 -14.51 -9.25 -3.52
CA MET A 206 -15.41 -8.87 -4.62
C MET A 206 -16.73 -8.29 -4.08
N ASN A 207 -17.29 -8.88 -3.02
CA ASN A 207 -18.47 -8.35 -2.34
C ASN A 207 -18.19 -6.96 -1.76
N ALA A 208 -17.10 -6.80 -1.00
CA ALA A 208 -16.66 -5.50 -0.48
C ALA A 208 -16.49 -4.47 -1.60
N PHE A 209 -15.86 -4.86 -2.72
CA PHE A 209 -15.64 -3.98 -3.87
C PHE A 209 -16.95 -3.52 -4.50
N SER A 210 -17.93 -4.41 -4.64
CA SER A 210 -19.24 -4.10 -5.22
C SER A 210 -20.10 -3.16 -4.36
N LEU A 211 -19.95 -3.25 -3.04
CA LEU A 211 -20.68 -2.43 -2.07
C LEU A 211 -20.00 -1.07 -1.81
N ASN A 212 -18.71 -0.97 -2.07
CA ASN A 212 -17.92 0.23 -1.79
C ASN A 212 -18.21 1.38 -2.78
N ARG A 213 -18.34 2.60 -2.26
CA ARG A 213 -18.54 3.83 -3.04
C ARG A 213 -17.31 4.73 -3.06
N GLU A 214 -16.33 4.48 -2.21
CA GLU A 214 -15.15 5.33 -2.06
C GLU A 214 -14.05 4.93 -3.07
N PRO A 215 -13.57 5.86 -3.92
CA PRO A 215 -12.56 5.55 -4.94
C PRO A 215 -11.24 5.00 -4.37
N HIS A 216 -10.77 5.52 -3.24
CA HIS A 216 -9.50 5.06 -2.64
C HIS A 216 -9.60 3.63 -2.12
N ALA A 217 -10.67 3.30 -1.40
CA ALA A 217 -10.92 1.94 -0.94
C ALA A 217 -11.13 0.97 -2.12
N ALA A 218 -11.73 1.43 -3.23
CA ALA A 218 -11.91 0.61 -4.42
C ALA A 218 -10.56 0.19 -5.04
N VAL A 219 -9.59 1.11 -5.10
CA VAL A 219 -8.23 0.79 -5.59
C VAL A 219 -7.52 -0.20 -4.68
N ALA A 220 -7.58 0.01 -3.37
CA ALA A 220 -6.98 -0.93 -2.41
C ALA A 220 -7.58 -2.34 -2.55
N LEU A 221 -8.90 -2.43 -2.64
CA LEU A 221 -9.61 -3.68 -2.89
C LEU A 221 -9.25 -4.30 -4.25
N ALA A 222 -9.11 -3.48 -5.30
CA ALA A 222 -8.72 -3.97 -6.62
C ALA A 222 -7.30 -4.57 -6.63
N VAL A 223 -6.37 -3.96 -5.89
CA VAL A 223 -5.02 -4.50 -5.68
C VAL A 223 -5.08 -5.83 -4.94
N GLU A 224 -5.90 -5.94 -3.88
CA GLU A 224 -6.07 -7.18 -3.14
C GLU A 224 -6.72 -8.29 -3.98
N ILE A 225 -7.76 -7.99 -4.75
CA ILE A 225 -8.38 -8.92 -5.71
C ILE A 225 -7.34 -9.40 -6.73
N SER A 226 -6.52 -8.49 -7.26
CA SER A 226 -5.41 -8.86 -8.15
C SER A 226 -4.40 -9.79 -7.46
N ASN A 227 -4.00 -9.49 -6.22
CA ASN A 227 -3.10 -10.33 -5.44
C ASN A 227 -3.68 -11.74 -5.24
N VAL A 228 -4.98 -11.86 -4.95
CA VAL A 228 -5.65 -13.16 -4.79
C VAL A 228 -5.70 -13.94 -6.11
N TYR A 229 -6.00 -13.29 -7.24
CA TYR A 229 -5.90 -13.95 -8.55
C TYR A 229 -4.48 -14.47 -8.85
N LEU A 230 -3.45 -13.75 -8.42
CA LEU A 230 -2.05 -14.14 -8.58
C LEU A 230 -1.73 -15.39 -7.76
N GLU A 231 -2.15 -15.45 -6.51
CA GLU A 231 -1.98 -16.64 -5.67
C GLU A 231 -2.78 -17.85 -6.19
N LEU A 232 -3.89 -17.63 -6.87
CA LEU A 232 -4.62 -18.68 -7.58
C LEU A 232 -3.97 -19.10 -8.92
N GLY A 233 -2.93 -18.39 -9.39
CA GLY A 233 -2.33 -18.61 -10.71
C GLY A 233 -3.21 -18.13 -11.87
N HIS A 234 -4.24 -17.34 -11.61
CA HIS A 234 -5.21 -16.81 -12.57
C HIS A 234 -4.78 -15.44 -13.12
N TYR A 235 -3.58 -15.34 -13.67
CA TYR A 235 -3.02 -14.08 -14.18
C TYR A 235 -3.85 -13.40 -15.28
N PRO A 236 -4.40 -14.14 -16.28
CA PRO A 236 -5.24 -13.52 -17.31
C PRO A 236 -6.50 -12.85 -16.73
N GLN A 237 -7.13 -13.48 -15.73
CA GLN A 237 -8.30 -12.94 -15.05
C GLN A 237 -7.93 -11.68 -14.27
N SER A 238 -6.80 -11.68 -13.55
CA SER A 238 -6.30 -10.46 -12.90
C SER A 238 -6.10 -9.32 -13.90
N LYS A 239 -5.55 -9.62 -15.08
CA LYS A 239 -5.31 -8.62 -16.13
C LYS A 239 -6.61 -8.01 -16.65
N LEU A 240 -7.59 -8.86 -16.96
CA LEU A 240 -8.91 -8.43 -17.44
C LEU A 240 -9.64 -7.60 -16.39
N PHE A 241 -9.56 -8.01 -15.12
CA PHE A 241 -10.14 -7.27 -14.01
C PHE A 241 -9.57 -5.84 -13.92
N ILE A 242 -8.24 -5.69 -13.86
CA ILE A 242 -7.60 -4.36 -13.81
C ILE A 242 -7.92 -3.53 -15.05
N LYS A 243 -7.90 -4.14 -16.25
CA LYS A 243 -8.26 -3.44 -17.48
C LYS A 243 -9.70 -2.92 -17.46
N SER A 244 -10.65 -3.72 -16.97
CA SER A 244 -12.05 -3.30 -16.85
C SER A 244 -12.23 -2.13 -15.88
N LEU A 245 -11.42 -2.06 -14.82
CA LEU A 245 -11.44 -0.93 -13.89
C LEU A 245 -10.88 0.35 -14.52
N LEU A 246 -9.86 0.25 -15.36
CA LEU A 246 -9.31 1.40 -16.09
C LEU A 246 -10.29 2.00 -17.10
N GLU A 247 -11.27 1.23 -17.56
CA GLU A 247 -12.33 1.68 -18.46
C GLU A 247 -13.48 2.40 -17.71
N GLN A 248 -13.51 2.36 -16.37
CA GLN A 248 -14.56 2.98 -15.57
C GLN A 248 -14.28 4.47 -15.30
N GLU A 249 -15.20 5.35 -15.72
CA GLU A 249 -15.04 6.80 -15.60
C GLU A 249 -14.86 7.30 -14.16
N HIS A 250 -15.52 6.67 -13.18
CA HIS A 250 -15.46 7.07 -11.78
C HIS A 250 -14.10 6.81 -11.11
N LEU A 251 -13.24 5.99 -11.73
CA LEU A 251 -11.87 5.73 -11.28
C LEU A 251 -10.83 6.53 -12.07
N ASN A 252 -11.25 7.44 -12.94
CA ASN A 252 -10.38 8.25 -13.80
C ASN A 252 -9.70 9.43 -13.06
N VAL A 253 -9.21 9.18 -11.85
CA VAL A 253 -8.41 10.13 -11.08
C VAL A 253 -6.95 9.80 -11.31
N ALA A 254 -6.14 10.77 -11.76
CA ALA A 254 -4.77 10.54 -12.25
C ALA A 254 -3.89 9.61 -11.37
N PRO A 255 -3.74 9.81 -10.04
CA PRO A 255 -2.94 8.90 -9.20
C PRO A 255 -3.48 7.47 -9.15
N ILE A 256 -4.81 7.31 -9.11
CA ILE A 256 -5.48 5.99 -9.09
C ILE A 256 -5.23 5.26 -10.40
N ARG A 257 -5.48 5.96 -11.50
CA ARG A 257 -5.29 5.44 -12.85
C ARG A 257 -3.85 5.01 -13.08
N GLN A 258 -2.88 5.84 -12.69
CA GLN A 258 -1.46 5.52 -12.80
C GLN A 258 -1.09 4.25 -12.02
N GLN A 259 -1.62 4.07 -10.80
CA GLN A 259 -1.38 2.87 -10.00
C GLN A 259 -1.96 1.60 -10.66
N LEU A 260 -3.16 1.68 -11.25
CA LEU A 260 -3.78 0.57 -11.97
C LEU A 260 -3.06 0.27 -13.30
N GLU A 261 -2.60 1.29 -14.02
CA GLU A 261 -1.80 1.14 -15.24
C GLU A 261 -0.44 0.49 -14.94
N GLU A 262 0.25 0.92 -13.88
CA GLU A 262 1.47 0.28 -13.40
C GLU A 262 1.24 -1.19 -13.04
N ARG A 263 0.14 -1.48 -12.34
CA ARG A 263 -0.22 -2.85 -12.00
C ARG A 263 -0.50 -3.69 -13.24
N LEU A 264 -1.20 -3.14 -14.23
CA LEU A 264 -1.47 -3.81 -15.49
C LEU A 264 -0.18 -4.13 -16.25
N LEU A 265 0.73 -3.16 -16.34
CA LEU A 265 2.04 -3.32 -17.00
C LEU A 265 2.90 -4.38 -16.31
N TYR A 266 2.88 -4.41 -14.97
CA TYR A 266 3.53 -5.46 -14.20
C TYR A 266 2.97 -6.84 -14.55
N LEU A 267 1.65 -7.01 -14.58
CA LEU A 267 1.01 -8.28 -14.90
C LEU A 267 1.39 -8.75 -16.32
N GLU A 268 1.41 -7.85 -17.29
CA GLU A 268 1.83 -8.15 -18.66
C GLU A 268 3.28 -8.64 -18.71
N THR A 269 4.18 -7.85 -18.13
CA THR A 269 5.61 -8.19 -18.05
C THR A 269 5.84 -9.52 -17.32
N PHE A 270 5.14 -9.74 -16.22
CA PHE A 270 5.23 -10.96 -15.43
C PHE A 270 4.76 -12.19 -16.24
N THR A 271 3.63 -12.09 -16.94
CA THR A 271 3.13 -13.20 -17.78
C THR A 271 4.05 -13.52 -18.96
N GLU A 272 4.68 -12.52 -19.58
CA GLU A 272 5.70 -12.72 -20.61
C GLU A 272 6.91 -13.49 -20.07
N LEU A 273 7.37 -13.13 -18.86
CA LEU A 273 8.51 -13.79 -18.22
C LEU A 273 8.18 -15.23 -17.79
N LEU A 274 6.98 -15.50 -17.28
CA LEU A 274 6.52 -16.87 -17.00
C LEU A 274 6.58 -17.73 -18.26
N GLN A 275 6.09 -17.20 -19.39
CA GLN A 275 6.14 -17.88 -20.68
C GLN A 275 7.57 -18.11 -21.16
N ALA A 276 8.44 -17.10 -21.06
CA ALA A 276 9.86 -17.22 -21.45
C ALA A 276 10.61 -18.25 -20.60
N ALA A 277 10.31 -18.32 -19.30
CA ALA A 277 10.87 -19.29 -18.36
C ALA A 277 10.23 -20.69 -18.46
N ARG A 278 9.24 -20.89 -19.34
CA ARG A 278 8.44 -22.12 -19.46
C ARG A 278 7.78 -22.56 -18.15
N ILE A 279 7.44 -21.59 -17.30
CA ILE A 279 6.69 -21.85 -16.06
C ILE A 279 5.20 -22.01 -16.44
N PRO A 280 4.49 -23.05 -15.94
CA PRO A 280 3.08 -23.22 -16.23
C PRO A 280 2.25 -21.99 -15.89
N LYS A 281 1.34 -21.61 -16.79
CA LYS A 281 0.53 -20.38 -16.68
C LYS A 281 -0.36 -20.34 -15.44
N ASN A 282 -0.66 -21.48 -14.84
CA ASN A 282 -1.49 -21.64 -13.64
C ASN A 282 -0.66 -21.84 -12.36
N THR A 283 0.65 -21.63 -12.40
CA THR A 283 1.50 -21.73 -11.21
C THR A 283 1.11 -20.63 -10.23
N PRO A 284 0.75 -20.93 -8.97
CA PRO A 284 0.52 -19.93 -7.93
C PRO A 284 1.69 -18.95 -7.77
N TYR A 285 1.42 -17.67 -7.55
CA TYR A 285 2.47 -16.67 -7.39
C TYR A 285 3.48 -17.01 -6.29
N SER A 286 3.04 -17.54 -5.15
CA SER A 286 3.91 -18.07 -4.09
C SER A 286 4.90 -19.14 -4.54
N LYS A 287 4.59 -19.92 -5.60
CA LYS A 287 5.46 -20.95 -6.17
C LYS A 287 6.37 -20.47 -7.29
N VAL A 288 6.17 -19.25 -7.80
CA VAL A 288 7.04 -18.67 -8.83
C VAL A 288 8.41 -18.29 -8.23
N PRO A 289 9.54 -18.65 -8.87
CA PRO A 289 10.88 -18.28 -8.40
C PRO A 289 11.06 -16.77 -8.20
N ASN A 290 11.72 -16.39 -7.10
CA ASN A 290 11.95 -14.97 -6.76
C ASN A 290 12.74 -14.20 -7.84
N LEU A 291 13.63 -14.88 -8.58
CA LEU A 291 14.37 -14.27 -9.68
C LEU A 291 13.43 -13.75 -10.78
N VAL A 292 12.36 -14.49 -11.08
CA VAL A 292 11.36 -14.10 -12.09
C VAL A 292 10.55 -12.90 -11.60
N LYS A 293 10.12 -12.91 -10.33
CA LYS A 293 9.41 -11.79 -9.69
C LYS A 293 10.26 -10.51 -9.70
N LEU A 294 11.54 -10.63 -9.33
CA LEU A 294 12.47 -9.50 -9.32
C LEU A 294 12.71 -8.96 -10.73
N LYS A 295 12.90 -9.85 -11.71
CA LYS A 295 13.10 -9.47 -13.11
C LYS A 295 11.87 -8.75 -13.66
N ALA A 296 10.66 -9.20 -13.34
CA ALA A 296 9.42 -8.53 -13.72
C ALA A 296 9.36 -7.10 -13.19
N ASN A 297 9.68 -6.89 -11.91
CA ASN A 297 9.73 -5.55 -11.32
C ASN A 297 10.73 -4.62 -12.04
N ILE A 298 11.94 -5.13 -12.35
CA ILE A 298 12.97 -4.36 -13.06
C ILE A 298 12.49 -3.98 -14.46
N ASP A 299 11.99 -4.96 -15.22
CA ASP A 299 11.58 -4.76 -16.60
C ASP A 299 10.34 -3.85 -16.69
N THR A 300 9.41 -3.94 -15.74
CA THR A 300 8.28 -3.00 -15.61
C THR A 300 8.76 -1.57 -15.34
N ALA A 301 9.68 -1.39 -14.39
CA ALA A 301 10.24 -0.07 -14.07
C ALA A 301 11.05 0.54 -15.23
N GLU A 302 11.68 -0.29 -16.07
CA GLU A 302 12.33 0.14 -17.30
C GLU A 302 11.33 0.56 -18.40
N ARG A 303 10.22 -0.18 -18.55
CA ARG A 303 9.15 0.15 -19.51
C ARG A 303 8.45 1.46 -19.16
N GLN A 304 8.25 1.77 -17.87
CA GLN A 304 7.65 3.03 -17.42
C GLN A 304 8.47 4.29 -17.75
N LYS A 305 9.78 4.15 -18.02
CA LYS A 305 10.67 5.29 -18.33
C LYS A 305 10.66 5.68 -19.81
N LYS A 306 10.05 4.86 -20.67
CA LYS A 306 9.97 5.09 -22.12
C LYS A 306 8.73 5.89 -22.45
#